data_AF-A0A327U063-F1
#
_entry.id   AF-A0A327U063-F1
#
_cell.length_a   1.000
_cell.length_b   1.000
_cell.length_c   1.000
_cell.angle_alpha   90.00
_cell.angle_beta   90.00
_cell.angle_gamma   90.00
#
_symmetry.space_group_name_H-M   'P 1'
#
loop_
_entity.id
_entity.type
_entity.pdbx_description
1 polymer ?
#
loop_
_entity_poly.entity_id
_entity_poly.type
_entity_poly.pdbx_seq_one_letter_code
_entity_poly.pdbx_strand_id
1 'polypeptide(L)' 'MTAVIRHQAAPNPDGCRWCGYDNPHGWQYLPGKGGHQWEQPTNAQRLARMKARRAARKDPR' A
#
# COMPACT_ATOMS: atom_id res chain seq x y z
N MET A 1 -14.97 4.27 -9.88
CA MET A 1 -13.59 3.91 -10.29
C MET A 1 -12.67 4.17 -9.12
N THR A 2 -12.23 3.12 -8.40
CA THR A 2 -11.31 3.22 -7.27
C THR A 2 -9.93 3.58 -7.80
N ALA A 3 -9.37 4.74 -7.48
CA ALA A 3 -8.00 5.02 -7.91
C ALA A 3 -7.03 4.22 -7.05
N VAL A 4 -6.09 3.58 -7.73
CA VAL A 4 -5.05 2.76 -7.11
C VAL A 4 -3.72 3.47 -7.36
N ILE A 5 -3.00 3.80 -6.29
CA ILE A 5 -1.59 4.18 -6.45
C ILE A 5 -0.83 2.94 -6.88
N ARG A 6 -0.20 3.02 -8.06
CA ARG A 6 0.71 1.98 -8.54
C ARG A 6 2.08 2.21 -7.92
N HIS A 7 2.45 1.33 -7.00
CA HIS A 7 3.82 1.26 -6.50
C HIS A 7 4.68 0.42 -7.46
N GLN A 8 5.94 0.81 -7.63
CA GLN A 8 6.89 0.04 -8.44
C GLN A 8 7.16 -1.35 -7.85
N ALA A 9 7.11 -1.47 -6.52
CA ALA A 9 7.21 -2.73 -5.79
C ALA A 9 6.02 -2.90 -4.85
N ALA A 10 5.79 -4.12 -4.38
CA ALA A 10 4.75 -4.37 -3.37
C ALA A 10 5.01 -3.48 -2.13
N PRO A 11 4.03 -2.64 -1.72
CA PRO A 11 4.19 -1.70 -0.60
C PRO A 11 4.61 -2.42 0.68
N ASN A 12 5.12 -1.65 1.65
CA ASN A 12 5.30 -2.15 3.00
C ASN A 12 3.98 -2.76 3.49
N PRO A 13 3.98 -4.02 4.00
CA PRO A 13 2.78 -4.62 4.58
C PRO A 13 2.06 -3.69 5.56
N ASP A 14 2.81 -2.93 6.34
CA ASP A 14 2.33 -2.03 7.38
C ASP A 14 2.13 -0.57 6.94
N GLY A 15 2.39 -0.27 5.66
CA GLY A 15 2.13 1.05 5.09
C GLY A 15 0.63 1.40 5.10
N CYS A 16 0.32 2.68 4.98
CA CYS A 16 -1.03 3.24 5.03
C CYS A 16 -2.03 2.43 4.20
N ARG A 17 -3.24 2.30 4.73
CA ARG A 17 -4.39 1.66 4.08
C ARG A 17 -4.61 2.17 2.66
N TRP A 18 -4.44 3.47 2.43
CA TRP A 18 -4.84 4.13 1.19
C TRP A 18 -3.72 4.22 0.19
N CYS A 19 -2.58 4.78 0.60
CA CYS A 19 -1.46 5.04 -0.29
C CYS A 19 -0.30 4.08 -0.12
N GLY A 20 -0.27 3.23 0.92
CA GLY A 20 0.82 2.28 1.15
C GLY A 20 2.14 2.89 1.65
N TYR A 21 2.21 4.20 1.89
CA TYR A 21 3.39 4.84 2.50
C TYR A 21 3.53 4.52 3.99
N ASP A 22 4.75 4.53 4.50
CA ASP A 22 5.05 4.17 5.88
C ASP A 22 4.50 5.18 6.89
N ASN A 23 4.40 4.75 8.16
CA ASN A 23 4.07 5.61 9.29
C ASN A 23 5.36 6.27 9.83
N PRO A 24 5.38 7.60 10.10
CA PRO A 24 4.36 8.57 9.75
C PRO A 24 4.43 9.01 8.29
N HIS A 25 3.27 9.31 7.71
CA HIS A 25 3.17 10.20 6.56
C HIS A 25 2.12 11.28 6.84
N GLY A 26 2.39 12.49 6.35
CA GLY A 26 1.49 13.64 6.52
C GLY A 26 0.20 13.49 5.73
N TRP A 27 -0.55 14.58 5.62
CA TRP A 27 -1.74 14.62 4.78
C TRP A 27 -1.38 14.36 3.31
N GLN A 28 -2.10 13.46 2.67
CA GLN A 28 -1.92 13.07 1.28
C GLN A 28 -3.24 13.10 0.52
N TYR A 29 -3.17 13.35 -0.78
CA TYR A 29 -4.32 13.24 -1.68
C TYR A 29 -4.25 11.97 -2.53
N LEU A 30 -5.31 11.17 -2.53
CA LEU A 30 -5.47 10.01 -3.39
C LEU A 30 -6.68 10.23 -4.30
N PRO A 31 -6.54 10.23 -5.64
CA PRO A 31 -7.68 10.36 -6.53
C PRO A 31 -8.79 9.34 -6.18
N GLY A 32 -10.05 9.74 -6.25
CA GLY A 32 -11.18 8.85 -5.91
C GLY A 32 -11.39 8.53 -4.41
N LYS A 33 -10.43 8.80 -3.53
CA LYS A 33 -10.62 8.77 -2.05
C LYS A 33 -10.69 10.17 -1.45
N GLY A 34 -9.95 11.12 -2.02
CA GLY A 34 -9.76 12.46 -1.47
C GLY A 34 -8.56 12.55 -0.52
N GLY A 35 -8.57 13.57 0.33
CA GLY A 35 -7.55 13.80 1.35
C GLY A 35 -7.54 12.74 2.45
N HIS A 36 -6.35 12.39 2.94
CA HIS A 36 -6.20 11.43 4.01
C HIS A 36 -4.93 11.59 4.82
N GLN A 37 -5.00 11.14 6.07
CA GLN A 37 -3.84 10.89 6.93
C GLN A 37 -3.51 9.40 6.93
N TRP A 38 -2.43 9.04 7.63
CA TRP A 38 -2.10 7.64 7.85
C TRP A 38 -3.26 6.92 8.53
N GLU A 39 -3.59 5.76 7.98
CA GLU A 39 -4.57 4.84 8.55
C GLU A 39 -3.99 3.43 8.49
N GLN A 40 -4.14 2.68 9.58
CA GLN A 40 -3.62 1.33 9.68
C GLN A 40 -4.19 0.44 8.55
N PRO A 41 -3.34 -0.33 7.84
CA PRO A 41 -3.83 -1.24 6.81
C PRO A 41 -4.65 -2.37 7.43
N THR A 42 -5.61 -2.88 6.65
CA THR A 42 -6.35 -4.08 7.05
C THR A 42 -5.46 -5.32 7.05
N ASN A 43 -5.85 -6.33 7.82
CA ASN A 43 -5.20 -7.65 7.80
C ASN A 43 -5.20 -8.27 6.39
N ALA A 44 -6.28 -8.08 5.62
CA ALA A 44 -6.35 -8.54 4.23
C ALA A 44 -5.32 -7.85 3.33
N GLN A 45 -5.15 -6.53 3.47
CA GLN A 45 -4.12 -5.77 2.73
C GLN A 45 -2.71 -6.18 3.14
N ARG A 46 -2.45 -6.34 4.43
CA ARG A 46 -1.17 -6.86 4.95
C ARG A 46 -0.83 -8.20 4.33
N LEU A 47 -1.76 -9.16 4.38
CA LEU A 47 -1.58 -10.49 3.81
C LEU A 47 -1.30 -10.44 2.30
N ALA A 48 -2.08 -9.64 1.55
CA ALA A 48 -1.89 -9.48 0.12
C ALA A 48 -0.50 -8.91 -0.23
N ARG A 49 -0.05 -7.88 0.51
CA ARG A 49 1.28 -7.27 0.33
C ARG A 49 2.40 -8.26 0.67
N MET A 50 2.29 -9.01 1.78
CA MET A 50 3.26 -10.05 2.13
C MET A 50 3.37 -11.13 1.05
N LYS A 51 2.23 -11.59 0.51
CA LYS A 51 2.19 -12.55 -0.60
C LYS A 51 2.86 -12.00 -1.86
N ALA A 52 2.55 -10.76 -2.25
CA ALA A 52 3.16 -10.10 -3.40
C ALA A 52 4.68 -9.96 -3.24
N ARG A 53 5.15 -9.56 -2.06
CA ARG A 53 6.60 -9.51 -1.74
C ARG A 53 7.25 -10.88 -1.82
N ARG A 54 6.58 -11.94 -1.37
CA ARG A 54 7.11 -13.32 -1.47
C ARG A 54 7.18 -13.79 -2.91
N ALA A 55 6.17 -13.49 -3.73
CA ALA A 55 6.16 -13.83 -5.15
C ALA A 55 7.30 -13.12 -5.90
N ALA A 56 7.52 -11.84 -5.65
CA ALA A 56 8.61 -11.07 -6.27
C ALA A 56 10.01 -11.59 -5.93
N ARG A 57 10.19 -12.29 -4.79
CA ARG A 57 11.47 -12.97 -4.48
C ARG A 57 11.67 -14.28 -5.23
N LYS A 58 10.58 -14.94 -5.63
CA LYS A 58 10.61 -16.21 -6.36
C LYS A 58 10.77 -16.03 -7.87
N ASP A 59 10.56 -14.82 -8.36
CA ASP A 59 10.80 -14.40 -9.73
C ASP A 59 12.03 -13.48 -9.78
N PRO A 60 13.26 -14.04 -9.67
CA PRO A 60 14.45 -13.30 -10.04
C PRO A 60 14.43 -13.25 -11.57
N ARG A 61 13.84 -12.20 -12.13
CA ARG A 61 14.17 -11.84 -13.52
C ARG A 61 15.69 -11.81 -13.71
#